data_AF-A0A9D5BAT8-F1
#
_entry.id   AF-A0A9D5BAT8-F1
#
_cell.length_a   1.000
_cell.length_b   1.000
_cell.length_c   1.000
_cell.angle_alpha   90.00
_cell.angle_beta   90.00
_cell.angle_gamma   90.00
#
_symmetry.space_group_name_H-M   'P 1'
#
loop_
_entity.id
_entity.type
_entity.pdbx_description
1 polymer ?
#
loop_
_entity_poly.entity_id
_entity_poly.type
_entity_poly.pdbx_seq_one_letter_code
_entity_poly.pdbx_strand_id
1 'polypeptide(L)'
;HDISLLFDVLQNLRRFRLSNLRIHDDFNCSLCREVTKACVHAGALDFGKKALWKHNVYGLAPSVASAHHILTYAKNHNDTNLLVEVMKLLKRNDLPLQPGTADIVFSICYNTDEWELINKYAKRFVKAGVKLRQTSFETWMGFAAKR
;
A
#
# COMPACT_ATOMS: atom_id res chain seq x y z
N HIS A 1 -20.97 -6.13 -5.04
CA HIS A 1 -21.96 -6.33 -3.97
C HIS A 1 -21.27 -6.86 -2.71
N ASP A 2 -20.49 -7.94 -2.84
CA ASP A 2 -19.88 -8.65 -1.70
C ASP A 2 -18.83 -7.83 -0.91
N ILE A 3 -18.01 -7.02 -1.58
CA ILE A 3 -17.04 -6.14 -0.87
C ILE A 3 -17.76 -5.07 -0.03
N SER A 4 -18.90 -4.55 -0.48
CA SER A 4 -19.67 -3.60 0.32
C SER A 4 -20.17 -4.28 1.60
N LEU A 5 -20.75 -5.47 1.47
CA LEU A 5 -21.24 -6.26 2.58
C LEU A 5 -20.12 -6.59 3.58
N LEU A 6 -18.92 -6.94 3.10
CA LEU A 6 -17.75 -7.16 3.95
C LEU A 6 -17.44 -5.94 4.81
N PHE A 7 -17.43 -4.74 4.22
CA PHE A 7 -17.11 -3.51 4.94
C PHE A 7 -18.24 -3.11 5.91
N ASP A 8 -19.50 -3.35 5.56
CA ASP A 8 -20.64 -3.16 6.46
C ASP A 8 -20.53 -4.09 7.68
N VAL A 9 -20.17 -5.36 7.47
CA VAL A 9 -19.92 -6.33 8.55
C VAL A 9 -18.75 -5.89 9.42
N LEU A 10 -17.63 -5.46 8.85
CA LEU A 10 -16.48 -4.96 9.61
C LEU A 10 -16.83 -3.74 10.47
N GLN A 11 -17.61 -2.81 9.92
CA GLN A 11 -18.08 -1.65 10.67
C GLN A 11 -18.98 -2.04 11.84
N ASN A 12 -19.91 -2.96 11.63
CA ASN A 12 -20.80 -3.46 12.68
C ASN A 12 -20.02 -4.23 13.76
N LEU A 13 -19.04 -5.04 13.37
CA LEU A 13 -18.14 -5.72 14.31
C LEU A 13 -17.31 -4.72 15.12
N ARG A 14 -16.79 -3.66 14.51
CA ARG A 14 -16.09 -2.58 15.23
C ARG A 14 -17.01 -1.92 16.25
N ARG A 15 -18.24 -1.55 15.87
CA ARG A 15 -19.24 -0.97 16.78
C ARG A 15 -19.54 -1.92 17.95
N PHE A 16 -19.76 -3.20 17.66
CA PHE A 16 -20.00 -4.21 18.69
C PHE A 16 -18.84 -4.33 19.68
N ARG A 17 -17.60 -4.39 19.19
CA ARG A 17 -16.38 -4.42 20.02
C ARG A 17 -16.26 -3.19 20.92
N LEU A 18 -16.53 -2.00 20.38
CA LEU A 18 -16.45 -0.75 21.12
C LEU A 18 -17.54 -0.62 22.20
N SER A 19 -18.80 -0.87 21.82
CA SER A 19 -19.96 -0.60 22.69
C SER A 19 -20.25 -1.73 23.68
N ASN A 20 -20.14 -2.99 23.25
CA ASN A 20 -20.53 -4.13 24.08
C ASN A 20 -19.35 -4.78 24.80
N LEU A 21 -18.18 -4.85 24.15
CA LEU A 21 -17.00 -5.52 24.72
C LEU A 21 -16.00 -4.55 25.35
N ARG A 22 -16.16 -3.23 25.15
CA ARG A 22 -15.21 -2.18 25.59
C ARG A 22 -13.78 -2.39 25.06
N ILE A 23 -13.64 -3.04 23.90
CA ILE A 23 -12.36 -3.23 23.23
C ILE A 23 -12.15 -2.08 22.26
N HIS A 24 -11.22 -1.19 22.60
CA HIS A 24 -10.94 0.03 21.81
C HIS A 24 -9.93 -0.18 20.68
N ASP A 25 -9.17 -1.27 20.74
CA ASP A 25 -8.14 -1.59 19.75
C ASP A 25 -8.74 -1.98 18.40
N ASP A 26 -8.04 -1.56 17.33
CA ASP A 26 -8.30 -2.01 15.97
C ASP A 26 -8.12 -3.54 15.84
N PHE A 27 -8.65 -4.10 14.75
CA PHE A 27 -8.30 -5.44 14.29
C PHE A 27 -6.82 -5.50 13.90
N ASN A 28 -6.24 -6.70 14.00
CA ASN A 28 -4.84 -6.90 13.66
C ASN A 28 -4.54 -6.62 12.17
N CYS A 29 -3.26 -6.41 11.87
CA CYS A 29 -2.80 -6.11 10.51
C CYS A 29 -2.99 -7.27 9.53
N SER A 30 -3.07 -8.52 10.02
CA SER A 30 -3.37 -9.69 9.19
C SER A 30 -4.76 -9.59 8.57
N LEU A 31 -5.77 -9.14 9.33
CA LEU A 31 -7.10 -8.91 8.79
C LEU A 31 -7.10 -7.81 7.73
N CYS A 32 -6.43 -6.69 7.99
CA CYS A 32 -6.29 -5.61 7.00
C CYS A 32 -5.64 -6.12 5.70
N ARG A 33 -4.62 -6.98 5.81
CA ARG A 33 -3.97 -7.60 4.65
C ARG A 33 -4.93 -8.44 3.83
N GLU A 34 -5.66 -9.37 4.44
CA GLU A 34 -6.60 -10.23 3.71
C GLU A 34 -7.78 -9.44 3.12
N VAL A 35 -8.30 -8.44 3.84
CA VAL A 35 -9.35 -7.54 3.32
C VAL A 35 -8.83 -6.77 2.11
N THR A 36 -7.60 -6.23 2.18
CA THR A 36 -7.00 -5.49 1.05
C THR A 36 -6.77 -6.41 -0.14
N LYS A 37 -6.30 -7.64 0.09
CA LYS A 37 -6.14 -8.66 -0.95
C LYS A 37 -7.48 -9.01 -1.63
N ALA A 38 -8.55 -9.18 -0.85
CA ALA A 38 -9.89 -9.42 -1.38
C ALA A 38 -10.40 -8.23 -2.21
N CYS A 39 -10.16 -6.99 -1.76
CA CYS A 39 -10.50 -5.78 -2.52
C CYS A 39 -9.79 -5.75 -3.88
N VAL A 40 -8.48 -6.06 -3.91
CA VAL A 40 -7.69 -6.12 -5.14
C VAL A 40 -8.22 -7.21 -6.08
N HIS A 41 -8.53 -8.40 -5.55
CA HIS A 41 -9.06 -9.50 -6.35
C HIS A 41 -10.43 -9.18 -6.97
N ALA A 42 -11.27 -8.45 -6.24
CA ALA A 42 -12.58 -8.01 -6.69
C ALA A 42 -12.55 -6.74 -7.57
N GLY A 43 -11.38 -6.18 -7.88
CA GLY A 43 -11.24 -4.90 -8.59
C GLY A 43 -11.74 -3.68 -7.79
N ALA A 44 -12.05 -3.84 -6.51
CA ALA A 44 -12.59 -2.81 -5.62
C ALA A 44 -11.47 -1.98 -4.95
N LEU A 45 -10.61 -1.35 -5.76
CA LEU A 45 -9.41 -0.65 -5.28
C LEU A 45 -9.71 0.50 -4.32
N ASP A 46 -10.84 1.19 -4.47
CA ASP A 46 -11.25 2.25 -3.55
C ASP A 46 -11.52 1.72 -2.14
N PHE A 47 -12.11 0.53 -2.02
CA PHE A 47 -12.24 -0.15 -0.73
C PHE A 47 -10.89 -0.59 -0.18
N GLY A 48 -10.00 -1.08 -1.03
CA GLY A 48 -8.61 -1.37 -0.65
C GLY A 48 -7.90 -0.14 -0.09
N LYS A 49 -8.02 1.01 -0.73
CA LYS A 49 -7.45 2.29 -0.25
C LYS A 49 -8.07 2.72 1.08
N LYS A 50 -9.40 2.56 1.26
CA LYS A 50 -10.08 2.83 2.55
C LYS A 50 -9.56 1.93 3.67
N ALA A 51 -9.29 0.66 3.39
CA ALA A 51 -8.69 -0.27 4.36
C ALA A 51 -7.29 0.16 4.80
N LEU A 52 -6.57 0.89 3.94
CA LEU A 52 -5.26 1.43 4.27
C LEU A 52 -5.31 2.69 5.15
N TRP A 53 -6.45 3.34 5.40
CA TRP A 53 -6.45 4.54 6.24
C TRP A 53 -6.25 4.19 7.72
N LYS A 54 -5.26 4.80 8.40
CA LYS A 54 -5.00 4.54 9.83
C LYS A 54 -6.24 4.76 10.71
N HIS A 55 -7.03 5.79 10.42
CA HIS A 55 -8.27 6.09 11.14
C HIS A 55 -9.50 5.76 10.28
N ASN A 56 -9.69 4.48 9.96
CA ASN A 56 -10.87 4.04 9.22
C ASN A 56 -12.00 3.59 10.17
N VAL A 57 -13.24 3.65 9.70
CA VAL A 57 -14.42 3.24 10.49
C VAL A 57 -14.59 1.72 10.61
N TYR A 58 -13.73 0.95 9.95
CA TYR A 58 -13.83 -0.52 9.84
C TYR A 58 -12.94 -1.25 10.84
N GLY A 59 -12.06 -0.55 11.56
CA GLY A 59 -11.17 -1.14 12.56
C GLY A 59 -9.93 -1.77 11.97
N LEU A 60 -9.57 -1.48 10.72
CA LEU A 60 -8.44 -2.16 10.08
C LEU A 60 -7.12 -1.45 10.39
N ALA A 61 -6.13 -2.18 10.91
CA ALA A 61 -4.79 -1.64 11.11
C ALA A 61 -3.93 -1.81 9.83
N PRO A 62 -3.58 -0.73 9.11
CA PRO A 62 -2.80 -0.83 7.88
C PRO A 62 -1.36 -1.29 8.16
N SER A 63 -0.77 -1.98 7.18
CA SER A 63 0.63 -2.41 7.21
C SER A 63 1.28 -2.25 5.84
N VAL A 64 2.61 -2.38 5.79
CA VAL A 64 3.32 -2.41 4.51
C VAL A 64 2.85 -3.60 3.64
N ALA A 65 2.58 -4.74 4.28
CA ALA A 65 2.08 -5.94 3.60
C ALA A 65 0.69 -5.74 2.97
N SER A 66 -0.22 -5.03 3.65
CA SER A 66 -1.53 -4.72 3.06
C SER A 66 -1.39 -3.76 1.88
N ALA A 67 -0.52 -2.75 1.98
CA ALA A 67 -0.25 -1.83 0.87
C ALA A 67 0.42 -2.52 -0.33
N HIS A 68 1.26 -3.53 -0.10
CA HIS A 68 1.92 -4.29 -1.17
C HIS A 68 0.93 -4.98 -2.10
N HIS A 69 -0.26 -5.40 -1.64
CA HIS A 69 -1.28 -5.95 -2.53
C HIS A 69 -1.73 -4.93 -3.58
N ILE A 70 -1.98 -3.68 -3.17
CA ILE A 70 -2.39 -2.62 -4.10
C ILE A 70 -1.20 -2.17 -4.98
N LEU A 71 0.01 -2.07 -4.41
CA LEU A 71 1.21 -1.73 -5.20
C LEU A 71 1.55 -2.82 -6.24
N THR A 72 1.33 -4.09 -5.92
CA THR A 72 1.53 -5.19 -6.86
C THR A 72 0.48 -5.16 -7.97
N TYR A 73 -0.76 -4.82 -7.64
CA TYR A 73 -1.78 -4.54 -8.64
C TYR A 73 -1.38 -3.39 -9.56
N ALA A 74 -0.91 -2.27 -9.00
CA ALA A 74 -0.41 -1.12 -9.76
C ALA A 74 0.74 -1.52 -10.69
N LYS A 75 1.67 -2.35 -10.21
CA LYS A 75 2.76 -2.93 -11.01
C LYS A 75 2.25 -3.73 -12.20
N ASN A 76 1.30 -4.63 -11.99
CA ASN A 76 0.79 -5.49 -13.06
C ASN A 76 0.02 -4.70 -14.14
N HIS A 77 -0.48 -3.50 -13.81
CA HIS A 77 -1.25 -2.64 -14.71
C HIS A 77 -0.48 -1.38 -15.14
N ASN A 78 0.80 -1.25 -14.76
CA ASN A 78 1.61 -0.06 -15.01
C ASN A 78 0.92 1.26 -14.56
N ASP A 79 0.19 1.22 -13.45
CA ASP A 79 -0.61 2.35 -12.95
C ASP A 79 0.21 3.23 -12.00
N THR A 80 0.77 4.31 -12.55
CA THR A 80 1.58 5.28 -11.82
C THR A 80 0.74 6.20 -10.91
N ASN A 81 -0.53 6.41 -11.24
CA ASN A 81 -1.44 7.20 -10.41
C ASN A 81 -1.76 6.45 -9.11
N LEU A 82 -2.13 5.18 -9.21
CA LEU A 82 -2.38 4.32 -8.06
C LEU A 82 -1.13 4.15 -7.20
N LEU A 83 0.05 4.01 -7.81
CA LEU A 83 1.33 4.04 -7.11
C LEU A 83 1.47 5.30 -6.24
N VAL A 84 1.26 6.48 -6.82
CA VAL A 84 1.39 7.76 -6.12
C VAL A 84 0.40 7.87 -4.97
N GLU A 85 -0.85 7.46 -5.18
CA GLU A 85 -1.88 7.42 -4.14
C GLU A 85 -1.48 6.53 -2.97
N VAL A 86 -1.06 5.28 -3.23
CA VAL A 86 -0.68 4.35 -2.17
C VAL A 86 0.57 4.83 -1.43
N MET A 87 1.56 5.40 -2.13
CA MET A 87 2.76 5.97 -1.50
C MET A 87 2.47 7.22 -0.64
N LYS A 88 1.38 7.96 -0.94
CA LYS A 88 0.86 9.02 -0.06
C LYS A 88 0.19 8.43 1.18
N LEU A 89 -0.59 7.35 1.03
CA LEU A 89 -1.22 6.65 2.17
C LEU A 89 -0.16 6.07 3.13
N LEU A 90 0.86 5.39 2.60
CA LEU A 90 1.98 4.90 3.40
C LEU A 90 2.64 6.02 4.21
N LYS A 91 2.87 7.19 3.59
CA LYS A 91 3.40 8.37 4.26
C LYS A 91 2.47 8.85 5.39
N ARG A 92 1.19 9.01 5.09
CA ARG A 92 0.19 9.57 6.01
C ARG A 92 -0.02 8.68 7.25
N ASN A 93 0.20 7.38 7.10
CA ASN A 93 0.03 6.43 8.18
C ASN A 93 1.33 6.16 8.97
N ASP A 94 2.42 6.87 8.64
CA ASP A 94 3.76 6.65 9.22
C ASP A 94 4.25 5.20 9.05
N LEU A 95 3.88 4.55 7.94
CA LEU A 95 4.31 3.19 7.66
C LEU A 95 5.76 3.18 7.16
N PRO A 96 6.62 2.28 7.70
CA PRO A 96 8.03 2.26 7.35
C PRO A 96 8.22 1.86 5.88
N LEU A 97 9.15 2.53 5.21
CA LEU A 97 9.57 2.14 3.87
C LEU A 97 10.45 0.89 3.96
N GLN A 98 10.11 -0.15 3.21
CA GLN A 98 10.86 -1.41 3.16
C GLN A 98 11.54 -1.61 1.80
N PRO A 99 12.65 -2.36 1.72
CA PRO A 99 13.33 -2.65 0.46
C PRO A 99 12.41 -3.26 -0.59
N GLY A 100 11.52 -4.18 -0.19
CA GLY A 100 10.53 -4.77 -1.11
C GLY A 100 9.52 -3.76 -1.67
N THR A 101 9.26 -2.66 -0.96
CA THR A 101 8.44 -1.56 -1.48
C THR A 101 9.18 -0.81 -2.59
N ALA A 102 10.49 -0.58 -2.41
CA ALA A 102 11.32 0.05 -3.43
C ALA A 102 11.36 -0.79 -4.72
N ASP A 103 11.51 -2.12 -4.60
CA ASP A 103 11.48 -3.03 -5.75
C ASP A 103 10.21 -2.85 -6.60
N ILE A 104 9.04 -2.76 -5.95
CA ILE A 104 7.76 -2.60 -6.66
C ILE A 104 7.66 -1.21 -7.29
N VAL A 105 7.97 -0.16 -6.53
CA VAL A 105 7.90 1.24 -7.01
C VAL A 105 8.83 1.46 -8.19
N PHE A 106 10.07 1.00 -8.10
CA PHE A 106 11.08 1.19 -9.15
C PHE A 106 10.71 0.41 -10.41
N SER A 107 10.18 -0.81 -10.25
CA SER A 107 9.69 -1.60 -11.37
C SER A 107 8.55 -0.91 -12.11
N ILE A 108 7.58 -0.30 -11.40
CA ILE A 108 6.50 0.47 -12.04
C ILE A 108 7.12 1.63 -12.83
N CYS A 109 7.94 2.46 -12.19
CA CYS A 109 8.47 3.66 -12.82
C CYS A 109 9.34 3.35 -14.04
N TYR A 110 10.16 2.29 -13.96
CA TYR A 110 10.99 1.84 -15.07
C TYR A 110 10.16 1.34 -16.25
N ASN A 111 9.08 0.61 -16.00
CA ASN A 111 8.20 0.10 -17.05
C ASN A 111 7.37 1.20 -17.73
N THR A 112 7.10 2.31 -17.04
CA THR A 112 6.31 3.44 -17.55
C THR A 112 7.16 4.62 -18.02
N ASP A 113 8.48 4.47 -18.06
CA ASP A 113 9.43 5.56 -18.39
C ASP A 113 9.29 6.83 -17.53
N GLU A 114 8.89 6.66 -16.25
CA GLU A 114 8.67 7.75 -15.28
C GLU A 114 9.93 8.07 -14.47
N TRP A 115 10.94 8.66 -15.11
CA TRP A 115 12.22 8.98 -14.47
C TRP A 115 12.10 9.93 -13.27
N GLU A 116 11.32 10.99 -13.40
CA GLU A 116 11.17 11.97 -12.30
C GLU A 116 10.60 11.28 -11.06
N LEU A 117 9.70 10.33 -11.27
CA LEU A 117 9.06 9.56 -10.22
C LEU A 117 10.03 8.57 -9.56
N ILE A 118 10.82 7.81 -10.35
CA ILE A 118 11.81 6.88 -9.79
C ILE A 118 12.86 7.64 -8.98
N ASN A 119 13.37 8.77 -9.49
CA ASN A 119 14.40 9.56 -8.82
C ASN A 119 13.87 10.17 -7.50
N LYS A 120 12.62 10.68 -7.53
CA LYS A 120 11.93 11.19 -6.33
C LYS A 120 11.80 10.11 -5.26
N TYR A 121 11.35 8.91 -5.62
CA TYR A 121 11.19 7.84 -4.64
C TYR A 121 12.53 7.25 -4.21
N ALA A 122 13.51 7.10 -5.08
CA ALA A 122 14.84 6.63 -4.73
C ALA A 122 15.49 7.51 -3.65
N LYS A 123 15.48 8.84 -3.85
CA LYS A 123 15.93 9.79 -2.82
C LYS A 123 15.18 9.62 -1.50
N ARG A 124 13.86 9.38 -1.56
CA ARG A 124 13.04 9.16 -0.36
C ARG A 124 13.41 7.87 0.38
N PHE A 125 13.62 6.76 -0.33
CA PHE A 125 14.05 5.49 0.25
C PHE A 125 15.43 5.59 0.90
N VAL A 126 16.40 6.19 0.20
CA VAL A 126 17.76 6.40 0.72
C VAL A 126 17.76 7.30 1.95
N LYS A 127 17.02 8.43 1.93
CA LYS A 127 16.88 9.32 3.10
C LYS A 127 16.22 8.65 4.30
N ALA A 128 15.35 7.66 4.07
CA ALA A 128 14.75 6.87 5.13
C ALA A 128 15.66 5.73 5.65
N GLY A 129 16.92 5.67 5.19
CA GLY A 129 17.89 4.65 5.61
C GLY A 129 17.62 3.26 5.01
N VAL A 130 16.77 3.16 4.00
CA VAL A 130 16.43 1.87 3.37
C VAL A 130 17.61 1.38 2.55
N LYS A 131 18.16 0.23 2.93
CA LYS A 131 19.14 -0.49 2.12
C LYS A 131 18.45 -1.07 0.89
N LEU A 132 18.65 -0.43 -0.26
CA LEU A 132 18.13 -0.92 -1.53
C LEU A 132 18.73 -2.29 -1.83
N ARG A 133 17.91 -3.20 -2.38
CA ARG A 133 18.41 -4.45 -2.94
C ARG A 133 19.20 -4.15 -4.22
N GLN A 134 20.14 -5.03 -4.54
CA GLN A 134 20.96 -4.91 -5.74
C GLN A 134 20.09 -4.71 -7.00
N THR A 135 19.02 -5.49 -7.15
CA THR A 135 18.06 -5.38 -8.26
C THR A 135 17.41 -4.00 -8.38
N SER A 136 16.96 -3.43 -7.25
CA SER A 136 16.43 -2.06 -7.20
C SER A 136 17.47 -1.03 -7.59
N PHE A 137 18.69 -1.17 -7.07
CA PHE A 137 19.78 -0.25 -7.37
C PHE A 137 20.17 -0.30 -8.86
N GLU A 138 20.32 -1.49 -9.42
CA GLU A 138 20.58 -1.72 -10.84
C GLU A 138 19.46 -1.16 -11.71
N THR A 139 18.19 -1.32 -11.32
CA THR A 139 17.04 -0.72 -12.02
C THR A 139 17.17 0.80 -12.06
N TRP A 140 17.52 1.43 -10.93
CA TRP A 140 17.68 2.87 -10.85
C TRP A 140 18.86 3.38 -11.69
N MET A 141 20.02 2.72 -11.60
CA MET A 141 21.22 3.05 -12.39
C MET A 141 21.02 2.81 -13.88
N GLY A 142 20.39 1.70 -14.25
CA GLY A 142 20.07 1.36 -15.63
C GLY A 142 19.10 2.36 -16.26
N PHE A 143 18.15 2.87 -15.49
CA PHE A 143 17.28 3.95 -15.96
C PHE A 143 18.07 5.27 -16.14
N ALA A 144 18.99 5.58 -15.23
CA ALA A 144 19.83 6.77 -15.33
C ALA A 144 20.71 6.77 -16.60
N ALA A 145 21.25 5.61 -16.96
CA ALA A 145 22.13 5.45 -18.13
C ALA A 145 21.40 5.50 -19.49
N LYS A 146 20.07 5.38 -19.52
CA LYS A 146 19.27 5.53 -20.76
C LYS A 146 19.09 7.00 -21.18
N ARG A 147 19.53 7.95 -20.35
CA ARG A 147 19.41 9.39 -20.55
C ARG A 147 20.77 10.02 -20.78
#